data_AF-A0A931ABE2-F1
#
_entry.id   AF-A0A931ABE2-F1
#
_cell.length_a   1.000
_cell.length_b   1.000
_cell.length_c   1.000
_cell.angle_alpha   90.00
_cell.angle_beta   90.00
_cell.angle_gamma   90.00
#
_symmetry.space_group_name_H-M   'P 1'
#
loop_
_entity.id
_entity.type
_entity.pdbx_description
1 polymer ?
#
loop_
_entity_poly.entity_id
_entity_poly.type
_entity_poly.pdbx_seq_one_letter_code
_entity_poly.pdbx_strand_id
1 'polypeptide(L)' 'EQAWSAGQREWLALSGRSKLTTATNSEHYIYLDQPDVAVQAIERVTAQATRQANEG' A
#
# COMPACT_ATOMS: atom_id res chain seq x y z
N GLU A 1 7.33 -6.58 15.07
CA GLU A 1 6.99 -5.27 14.48
C GLU A 1 8.11 -4.42 13.93
N GLN A 2 9.13 -3.99 14.70
CA GLN A 2 10.10 -2.99 14.20
C GLN A 2 10.90 -3.45 12.96
N ALA A 3 11.37 -4.70 12.95
CA ALA A 3 12.08 -5.28 11.79
C ALA A 3 11.18 -5.37 10.55
N TRP A 4 9.90 -5.70 10.75
CA TRP A 4 8.89 -5.72 9.68
C TRP A 4 8.68 -4.32 9.08
N SER A 5 8.47 -3.32 9.93
CA SER A 5 8.36 -1.92 9.50
C SER A 5 9.64 -1.40 8.82
N ALA A 6 10.81 -1.90 9.21
CA ALA A 6 12.08 -1.56 8.57
C ALA A 6 12.15 -2.11 7.13
N GLY A 7 11.82 -3.39 6.92
CA GLY A 7 11.77 -3.99 5.59
C GLY A 7 10.79 -3.28 4.65
N GLN A 8 9.62 -2.86 5.17
CA GLN A 8 8.67 -2.06 4.39
C GLN A 8 9.25 -0.72 3.91
N ARG A 9 10.10 -0.06 4.72
CA ARG A 9 10.79 1.18 4.32
C ARG A 9 11.88 0.92 3.29
N GLU A 10 12.58 -0.20 3.37
CA GLU A 10 13.56 -0.60 2.35
C GLU A 10 12.87 -0.84 1.00
N TRP A 11 11.71 -1.51 0.99
CA TRP A 11 10.92 -1.67 -0.24
C TRP A 11 10.40 -0.35 -0.81
N LEU A 12 10.00 0.60 0.04
CA LEU A 12 9.57 1.94 -0.39
C LEU A 12 10.68 2.67 -1.16
N ALA A 13 11.95 2.46 -0.79
CA ALA A 13 13.09 3.08 -1.48
C ALA A 13 13.31 2.54 -2.91
N LEU A 14 12.81 1.34 -3.22
CA LEU A 14 13.00 0.70 -4.54
C LEU A 14 12.02 1.20 -5.60
N SER A 15 10.87 1.74 -5.20
CA SER A 15 9.81 2.16 -6.12
C SER A 15 9.29 3.54 -5.76
N GLY A 16 9.70 4.55 -6.53
CA GLY A 16 9.28 5.95 -6.31
C GLY A 16 7.78 6.21 -6.48
N ARG A 17 7.02 5.23 -6.99
CA ARG A 17 5.56 5.31 -7.13
C ARG A 17 4.81 4.58 -6.01
N SER A 18 5.53 3.90 -5.13
CA SER A 18 4.94 3.16 -4.00
C SER A 18 4.61 4.10 -2.84
N LYS A 19 3.66 3.66 -1.99
CA LYS A 19 3.25 4.38 -0.78
C LYS A 19 3.11 3.38 0.36
N LEU A 20 3.81 3.64 1.46
CA LEU A 20 3.67 2.86 2.69
C LEU A 20 2.47 3.33 3.51
N THR A 21 1.67 2.41 4.04
CA THR A 21 0.54 2.68 4.93
C THR A 21 0.45 1.54 5.94
N THR A 22 0.26 1.89 7.22
CA THR A 22 0.11 0.92 8.31
C THR A 22 -1.33 0.93 8.79
N ALA A 23 -1.97 -0.23 8.77
CA ALA A 23 -3.32 -0.43 9.29
C ALA A 23 -3.23 -0.67 10.82
N THR A 24 -3.20 0.40 11.62
CA THR A 24 -2.85 0.33 13.06
C THR A 24 -3.84 -0.46 13.92
N ASN A 25 -5.07 -0.64 13.46
CA ASN A 25 -6.14 -1.38 14.14
C ASN A 25 -6.39 -2.76 13.48
N SER A 26 -5.36 -3.36 12.89
CA SER A 26 -5.43 -4.67 12.23
C SER A 26 -4.43 -5.61 12.87
N GLU A 27 -4.81 -6.87 12.98
CA GLU A 27 -3.90 -7.97 13.26
C GLU A 27 -3.32 -8.45 11.92
N HIS A 28 -3.31 -9.76 11.67
CA HIS A 28 -2.61 -10.37 10.55
C HIS A 28 -3.33 -10.19 9.20
N TYR A 29 -4.64 -9.95 9.20
CA TYR A 29 -5.45 -9.90 7.97
C TYR A 29 -6.15 -8.56 7.82
N ILE A 30 -5.46 -7.60 7.19
CA ILE A 30 -5.98 -6.25 6.93
C ILE A 30 -7.33 -6.28 6.21
N TYR A 31 -7.56 -7.21 5.29
CA TYR A 31 -8.82 -7.29 4.56
C TYR A 31 -10.01 -7.78 5.41
N LEU A 32 -9.75 -8.45 6.54
CA LEU A 32 -10.78 -8.82 7.51
C LEU A 32 -10.97 -7.73 8.55
N ASP A 33 -9.87 -7.19 9.09
CA ASP A 33 -9.92 -6.26 10.23
C ASP A 33 -10.18 -4.81 9.82
N GLN A 34 -9.66 -4.39 8.66
CA GLN A 34 -9.81 -3.04 8.10
C GLN A 34 -10.04 -3.08 6.57
N PRO A 35 -11.17 -3.65 6.10
CA PRO A 35 -11.46 -3.83 4.67
C PRO A 35 -11.41 -2.51 3.88
N ASP A 36 -11.87 -1.41 4.45
CA ASP A 36 -11.86 -0.10 3.79
C ASP A 36 -10.43 0.37 3.45
N VAL A 37 -9.47 0.11 4.34
CA VAL A 37 -8.06 0.44 4.10
C VAL A 37 -7.51 -0.38 2.94
N ALA A 38 -7.91 -1.66 2.83
CA ALA A 38 -7.52 -2.53 1.73
C ALA A 38 -8.12 -2.05 0.39
N VAL A 39 -9.41 -1.73 0.36
CA VAL A 39 -10.10 -1.22 -0.83
C VAL A 39 -9.47 0.09 -1.32
N GLN A 40 -9.27 1.06 -0.43
CA GLN A 40 -8.64 2.33 -0.78
C GLN A 40 -7.21 2.18 -1.30
N ALA A 41 -6.46 1.18 -0.82
CA ALA A 41 -5.13 0.89 -1.34
C ALA A 41 -5.19 0.37 -2.78
N ILE A 42 -6.13 -0.53 -3.09
CA ILE A 42 -6.34 -1.09 -4.43
C ILE A 42 -6.78 0.01 -5.39
N GLU A 43 -7.80 0.80 -5.04
CA GLU A 43 -8.31 1.88 -5.88
C GLU A 43 -7.23 2.88 -6.27
N ARG A 44 -6.34 3.23 -5.33
CA ARG A 44 -5.22 4.14 -5.58
C ARG A 44 -4.25 3.59 -6.62
N VAL A 45 -3.88 2.32 -6.52
CA VAL A 45 -2.96 1.66 -7.46
C VAL A 45 -3.61 1.58 -8.84
N THR A 46 -4.89 1.18 -8.91
CA THR A 46 -5.64 1.16 -10.17
C THR A 46 -5.69 2.54 -10.81
N ALA A 47 -6.02 3.59 -10.05
CA ALA A 47 -6.06 4.95 -10.55
C ALA A 47 -4.68 5.45 -11.03
N GLN A 48 -3.59 5.08 -10.35
CA GLN A 48 -2.22 5.38 -10.79
C GLN A 48 -1.88 4.67 -12.10
N ALA A 49 -2.24 3.41 -12.25
CA ALA A 49 -2.01 2.63 -13.46
C ALA A 49 -2.82 3.18 -14.65
N THR A 50 -4.09 3.55 -14.44
CA THR A 50 -4.91 4.19 -15.47
C THR A 50 -4.32 5.52 -15.95
N ARG A 51 -3.83 6.37 -15.03
CA ARG A 51 -3.16 7.62 -15.41
C ARG A 51 -1.92 7.36 -16.28
N GLN A 52 -1.08 6.41 -15.87
CA GLN A 52 0.12 6.04 -16.63
C GLN A 52 -0.20 5.52 -18.02
N ALA A 53 -1.26 4.71 -18.17
CA ALA A 53 -1.69 4.21 -19.47
C ALA A 53 -2.20 5.31 -20.41
N ASN A 54 -2.71 6.42 -19.85
CA ASN A 54 -3.21 7.56 -20.62
C ASN A 54 -2.12 8.60 -20.93
N GLU A 55 -0.96 8.52 -20.27
CA GLU A 55 0.17 9.46 -20.42
C GLU A 55 1.28 8.93 -21.33
N GLY A 56 1.24 7.65 -21.73
CA GLY A 56 2.20 7.00 -22.65
C GLY A 56 1.64 6.82 -24.06
#